data_AF-A0A934F4K0-F1
#
_entry.id   AF-A0A934F4K0-F1
#
_cell.length_a   1.000
_cell.length_b   1.000
_cell.length_c   1.000
_cell.angle_alpha   90.00
_cell.angle_beta   90.00
_cell.angle_gamma   90.00
#
_symmetry.space_group_name_H-M   'P 1'
#
loop_
_entity.id
_entity.type
_entity.pdbx_description
1 polymer ?
#
loop_
_entity_poly.entity_id
_entity_poly.type
_entity_poly.pdbx_seq_one_letter_code
_entity_poly.pdbx_strand_id
1 'polypeptide(L)'
;MNTPATTPSLARVDTLAKSYALARRKVAENLADLEGEIAALKRSHLGRIKDAAAVAADLQARLRSAVESAPELFVKPRTFSLHGIKVGYQKGKGRLECDDTEKVVERIAKHFPELQETAVRVKCELVKDALMNLDAATLKKLGCTIVDTGDQVIVKAADTETDKLVARLLDEGAKAVEDAA
;
A
#
# COMPACT_ATOMS: atom_id res chain seq x y z
N MET A 1 25.97 28.09 -39.62
CA MET A 1 26.08 26.65 -39.91
C MET A 1 24.70 26.06 -39.81
N ASN A 2 24.14 25.64 -40.94
CA ASN A 2 22.75 25.18 -41.05
C ASN A 2 22.55 23.85 -40.34
N THR A 3 21.57 23.80 -39.44
CA THR A 3 20.98 22.59 -38.89
C THR A 3 20.35 21.80 -40.03
N PRO A 4 20.79 20.57 -40.37
CA PRO A 4 20.13 19.80 -41.42
C PRO A 4 18.72 19.43 -40.96
N ALA A 5 17.74 19.83 -41.75
CA ALA A 5 16.34 19.46 -41.60
C ALA A 5 16.23 17.94 -41.48
N THR A 6 15.78 17.45 -40.32
CA THR A 6 15.52 16.03 -40.10
C THR A 6 14.24 15.68 -40.83
N THR A 7 14.35 15.05 -42.00
CA THR A 7 13.20 14.55 -42.74
C THR A 7 12.43 13.54 -41.87
N PRO A 8 11.16 13.79 -41.53
CA PRO A 8 10.34 12.84 -40.79
C PRO A 8 10.13 11.61 -41.69
N SER A 9 10.81 10.51 -41.36
CA SER A 9 10.71 9.25 -42.08
C SER A 9 10.36 8.12 -41.12
N LEU A 10 9.55 7.18 -41.59
CA LEU A 10 9.20 5.97 -40.82
C LEU A 10 10.44 5.17 -40.44
N ALA A 11 11.50 5.19 -41.25
CA ALA A 11 12.78 4.56 -40.93
C ALA A 11 13.46 5.16 -39.68
N ARG A 12 13.33 6.49 -39.48
CA ARG A 12 13.84 7.16 -38.28
C ARG A 12 13.02 6.78 -37.05
N VAL A 13 11.69 6.73 -37.17
CA VAL A 13 10.79 6.29 -36.10
C VAL A 13 11.05 4.83 -35.73
N ASP A 14 11.23 3.95 -36.71
CA ASP A 14 11.58 2.54 -36.49
C ASP A 14 12.92 2.39 -35.75
N THR A 15 13.95 3.15 -36.15
CA THR A 15 15.25 3.14 -35.46
C THR A 15 15.12 3.63 -34.00
N LEU A 16 14.37 4.70 -33.77
CA LEU A 16 14.13 5.24 -32.42
C LEU A 16 13.28 4.28 -31.57
N ALA A 17 12.27 3.64 -32.16
CA ALA A 17 11.45 2.64 -31.49
C ALA A 17 12.28 1.41 -31.10
N LYS A 18 13.21 0.97 -31.97
CA LYS A 18 14.18 -0.10 -31.65
C LYS A 18 15.08 0.27 -30.49
N SER A 19 15.68 1.46 -30.51
CA SER A 19 16.53 1.95 -29.41
C SER A 19 15.75 2.07 -28.08
N TYR A 20 14.52 2.59 -28.15
CA TYR A 20 13.63 2.68 -26.99
C TYR A 20 13.28 1.29 -26.42
N ALA A 21 12.95 0.33 -27.29
CA ALA A 21 12.66 -1.04 -26.87
C ALA A 21 13.87 -1.72 -26.21
N LEU A 22 15.09 -1.49 -26.71
CA LEU A 22 16.33 -2.01 -26.11
C LEU A 22 16.58 -1.41 -24.72
N ALA A 23 16.44 -0.09 -24.58
CA ALA A 23 16.59 0.58 -23.29
C ALA A 23 15.57 0.05 -22.27
N ARG A 24 14.32 -0.14 -22.68
CA ARG A 24 13.25 -0.67 -21.82
C ARG A 24 13.51 -2.12 -21.38
N ARG A 25 14.04 -2.97 -22.27
CA ARG A 25 14.48 -4.32 -21.90
C ARG A 25 15.54 -4.26 -20.80
N LYS A 26 16.49 -3.31 -20.90
CA LYS A 26 17.52 -3.18 -19.88
C LYS A 26 16.98 -2.76 -18.52
N VAL A 27 15.98 -1.88 -18.50
CA VAL A 27 15.27 -1.50 -17.27
C VAL A 27 14.55 -2.71 -16.67
N ALA A 28 13.88 -3.52 -17.48
CA ALA A 28 13.18 -4.72 -17.03
C ALA A 28 14.16 -5.78 -16.45
N GLU A 29 15.30 -5.99 -17.09
CA GLU A 29 16.38 -6.86 -16.58
C GLU A 29 16.85 -6.40 -15.20
N ASN A 30 17.21 -5.12 -15.07
CA ASN A 30 17.71 -4.58 -13.79
C ASN A 30 16.65 -4.67 -12.68
N LEU A 31 15.38 -4.47 -13.00
CA LEU A 31 14.28 -4.61 -12.04
C LEU A 31 14.10 -6.07 -11.60
N ALA A 32 14.19 -7.02 -12.55
CA ALA A 32 14.10 -8.44 -12.25
C ALA A 32 15.26 -8.91 -11.35
N ASP A 33 16.47 -8.40 -11.61
CA ASP A 33 17.65 -8.67 -10.78
C ASP A 33 17.46 -8.14 -9.35
N LEU A 34 17.01 -6.88 -9.21
CA LEU A 34 16.73 -6.26 -7.91
C LEU A 34 15.68 -7.02 -7.11
N GLU A 35 14.53 -7.35 -7.72
CA GLU A 35 13.47 -8.13 -7.07
C GLU A 35 13.96 -9.53 -6.69
N GLY A 36 14.81 -10.13 -7.52
CA GLY A 36 15.48 -11.40 -7.23
C GLY A 36 16.35 -11.33 -5.97
N GLU A 37 17.17 -10.29 -5.85
CA GLU A 37 18.01 -10.04 -4.67
C GLU A 37 17.19 -9.77 -3.41
N ILE A 38 16.15 -8.93 -3.51
CA ILE A 38 15.23 -8.65 -2.40
C ILE A 38 14.55 -9.93 -1.94
N ALA A 39 14.07 -10.77 -2.85
CA ALA A 39 13.43 -12.04 -2.53
C ALA A 39 14.41 -13.01 -1.87
N ALA A 40 15.65 -13.09 -2.35
CA ALA A 40 16.70 -13.93 -1.76
C ALA A 40 17.06 -13.46 -0.35
N LEU A 41 17.22 -12.15 -0.15
CA LEU A 41 17.51 -11.56 1.16
C LEU A 41 16.36 -11.81 2.13
N LYS A 42 15.11 -11.56 1.71
CA LYS A 42 13.92 -11.87 2.50
C LYS A 42 13.89 -13.34 2.91
N ARG A 43 14.12 -14.29 2.00
CA ARG A 43 14.13 -15.73 2.33
C ARG A 43 15.20 -16.07 3.37
N SER A 44 16.42 -15.54 3.21
CA SER A 44 17.53 -15.76 4.15
C SER A 44 17.21 -15.24 5.55
N HIS A 45 16.71 -14.00 5.64
CA HIS A 45 16.38 -13.39 6.93
C HIS A 45 15.12 -13.96 7.57
N LEU A 46 14.10 -14.31 6.77
CA LEU A 46 12.85 -14.90 7.27
C LEU A 46 13.09 -16.23 7.99
N GLY A 47 14.07 -17.04 7.57
CA GLY A 47 14.45 -18.25 8.30
C GLY A 47 14.89 -17.92 9.73
N ARG A 48 15.89 -17.04 9.86
CA ARG A 48 16.40 -16.60 11.17
C ARG A 48 15.35 -15.93 12.04
N ILE A 49 14.49 -15.10 11.44
CA ILE A 49 13.39 -14.43 12.15
C ILE A 49 12.38 -15.46 12.64
N LYS A 50 12.03 -16.47 11.84
CA LYS A 50 11.11 -17.55 12.26
C LYS A 50 11.69 -18.33 13.43
N ASP A 51 12.97 -18.68 13.38
CA ASP A 51 13.62 -19.40 14.48
C ASP A 51 13.63 -18.55 15.76
N ALA A 52 14.03 -17.28 15.66
CA ALA A 52 14.01 -16.36 16.80
C ALA A 52 12.60 -16.12 17.35
N ALA A 53 11.60 -16.01 16.48
CA ALA A 53 10.20 -15.86 16.85
C ALA A 53 9.66 -17.11 17.54
N ALA A 54 10.08 -18.31 17.10
CA ALA A 54 9.69 -19.56 17.74
C ALA A 54 10.27 -19.66 19.16
N VAL A 55 11.55 -19.30 19.35
CA VAL A 55 12.17 -19.23 20.67
C VAL A 55 11.47 -18.20 21.57
N ALA A 56 11.16 -17.01 21.03
CA ALA A 56 10.44 -15.98 21.76
C ALA A 56 9.02 -16.44 22.16
N ALA A 57 8.32 -17.15 21.27
CA ALA A 57 7.00 -17.71 21.55
C ALA A 57 7.02 -18.79 22.64
N ASP A 58 8.03 -19.68 22.62
CA ASP A 58 8.22 -20.68 23.69
C ASP A 58 8.50 -20.00 25.03
N LEU A 59 9.41 -19.02 25.08
CA LEU A 59 9.68 -18.24 26.29
C LEU A 59 8.46 -17.47 26.78
N GLN A 60 7.67 -16.90 25.87
CA GLN A 60 6.42 -16.24 26.21
C GLN A 60 5.40 -17.23 26.80
N ALA A 61 5.28 -18.42 26.24
CA ALA A 61 4.39 -19.47 26.76
C ALA A 61 4.82 -19.93 28.16
N ARG A 62 6.13 -20.10 28.39
CA ARG A 62 6.68 -20.41 29.72
C ARG A 62 6.44 -19.28 30.71
N LEU A 63 6.68 -18.03 30.31
CA LEU A 63 6.42 -16.85 31.15
C LEU A 63 4.94 -16.74 31.50
N ARG A 64 4.05 -17.00 30.54
CA ARG A 64 2.61 -17.05 30.76
C ARG A 64 2.23 -18.13 31.76
N SER A 65 2.74 -19.35 31.57
CA SER A 65 2.49 -20.47 32.49
C SER A 65 3.00 -20.16 33.90
N ALA A 66 4.14 -19.49 34.04
CA ALA A 66 4.66 -19.04 35.33
C ALA A 66 3.72 -18.01 36.00
N VAL A 67 3.21 -17.02 35.25
CA VAL A 67 2.23 -16.03 35.74
C VAL A 67 0.91 -16.69 36.14
N GLU A 68 0.47 -17.71 35.40
CA GLU A 68 -0.73 -18.50 35.68
C GLU A 68 -0.56 -19.40 36.91
N SER A 69 0.65 -19.92 37.15
CA SER A 69 0.97 -20.76 38.31
C SER A 69 1.10 -19.98 39.62
N ALA A 70 1.36 -18.67 39.56
CA ALA A 70 1.55 -17.80 40.72
C ALA A 70 0.59 -16.59 40.73
N PRO A 71 -0.73 -16.80 40.72
CA PRO A 71 -1.71 -15.70 40.64
C PRO A 71 -1.70 -14.79 41.86
N GLU A 72 -1.24 -15.30 43.01
CA GLU A 72 -1.11 -14.55 44.27
C GLU A 72 -0.13 -13.37 44.18
N LEU A 73 0.90 -13.47 43.33
CA LEU A 73 1.87 -12.39 43.11
C LEU A 73 1.26 -11.20 42.35
N PHE A 74 0.12 -11.39 41.68
CA PHE A 74 -0.53 -10.40 40.82
C PHE A 74 -1.88 -9.91 41.37
N VAL A 75 -2.07 -9.92 42.69
CA VAL A 75 -3.27 -9.37 43.33
C VAL A 75 -3.22 -7.84 43.40
N LYS A 76 -2.08 -7.27 43.83
CA LYS A 76 -1.88 -5.82 43.92
C LYS A 76 -0.37 -5.47 43.93
N PRO A 77 0.19 -4.85 42.88
CA PRO A 77 -0.42 -4.45 41.61
C PRO A 77 -0.74 -5.65 40.70
N ARG A 78 -1.79 -5.54 39.88
CA ARG A 78 -2.22 -6.63 38.98
C ARG A 78 -1.30 -6.86 37.79
N THR A 79 -0.40 -5.90 37.52
CA THR A 79 0.57 -5.96 36.43
C THR A 79 1.89 -5.34 36.88
N PHE A 80 3.00 -5.96 36.49
CA PHE A 80 4.35 -5.45 36.68
C PHE A 80 5.03 -5.27 35.32
N SER A 81 5.93 -4.30 35.20
CA SER A 81 6.82 -4.19 34.04
C SER A 81 8.20 -4.67 34.45
N LEU A 82 8.61 -5.83 33.94
CA LEU A 82 9.92 -6.43 34.21
C LEU A 82 10.70 -6.46 32.90
N HIS A 83 11.91 -5.89 32.89
CA HIS A 83 12.76 -5.83 31.70
C HIS A 83 12.06 -5.26 30.45
N GLY A 84 11.16 -4.29 30.63
CA GLY A 84 10.36 -3.71 29.55
C GLY A 84 9.15 -4.54 29.12
N ILE A 85 8.95 -5.74 29.68
CA ILE A 85 7.81 -6.62 29.40
C ILE A 85 6.78 -6.48 30.51
N LYS A 86 5.55 -6.09 30.15
CA LYS A 86 4.43 -6.02 31.10
C LYS A 86 3.84 -7.42 31.31
N VAL A 87 3.89 -7.91 32.54
CA VAL A 87 3.39 -9.22 32.97
C VAL A 87 2.30 -9.07 34.03
N GLY A 88 1.25 -9.89 33.96
CA GLY A 88 0.17 -9.92 34.94
C GLY A 88 -1.21 -9.97 34.30
N TYR A 89 -2.24 -9.65 35.07
CA TYR A 89 -3.64 -9.77 34.67
C TYR A 89 -4.23 -8.41 34.30
N GLN A 90 -4.68 -8.30 33.06
CA GLN A 90 -5.51 -7.18 32.60
C GLN A 90 -6.93 -7.68 32.32
N LYS A 91 -7.94 -6.87 32.64
CA LYS A 91 -9.30 -7.15 32.19
C LYS A 91 -9.33 -7.13 30.65
N GLY A 92 -9.84 -8.18 30.03
CA GLY A 92 -10.02 -8.23 28.58
C GLY A 92 -10.84 -7.03 28.12
N LYS A 93 -10.38 -6.36 27.06
CA LYS A 93 -11.21 -5.41 26.31
C LYS A 93 -12.30 -6.28 25.69
N GLY A 94 -13.51 -6.28 26.23
CA GLY A 94 -14.60 -7.14 25.77
C GLY A 94 -14.68 -7.12 24.24
N ARG A 95 -14.78 -8.29 23.62
CA ARG A 95 -14.99 -8.38 22.17
C ARG A 95 -16.46 -8.10 21.91
N LEU A 96 -16.75 -7.09 21.09
CA LEU A 96 -18.09 -6.87 20.57
C LEU A 96 -18.27 -7.84 19.40
N GLU A 97 -19.05 -8.89 19.63
CA GLU A 97 -19.49 -9.80 18.58
C GLU A 97 -20.85 -9.29 18.07
N CYS A 98 -20.87 -8.82 16.84
CA CYS A 98 -22.08 -8.41 16.14
C CYS A 98 -22.36 -9.46 15.07
N ASP A 99 -23.45 -10.22 15.21
CA ASP A 99 -23.80 -11.29 14.27
C ASP A 99 -23.97 -10.81 12.82
N ASP A 100 -24.49 -9.59 12.63
CA ASP A 100 -24.81 -9.04 11.31
C ASP A 100 -24.60 -7.53 11.28
N THR A 101 -23.48 -7.12 10.67
CA THR A 101 -23.04 -5.73 10.64
C THR A 101 -24.01 -4.83 9.87
N GLU A 102 -24.72 -5.36 8.86
CA GLU A 102 -25.67 -4.61 8.04
C GLU A 102 -26.94 -4.31 8.82
N LYS A 103 -27.49 -5.32 9.51
CA LYS A 103 -28.66 -5.11 10.41
C LYS A 103 -28.33 -4.20 11.59
N VAL A 104 -27.09 -4.23 12.06
CA VAL A 104 -26.62 -3.32 13.13
C VAL A 104 -26.55 -1.88 12.62
N VAL A 105 -26.07 -1.64 11.40
CA VAL A 105 -26.08 -0.29 10.78
C VAL A 105 -27.52 0.21 10.61
N GLU A 106 -28.45 -0.63 10.14
CA GLU A 106 -29.87 -0.24 10.03
C GLU A 106 -30.53 0.04 11.38
N ARG A 107 -30.21 -0.74 12.41
CA ARG A 107 -30.75 -0.52 13.77
C ARG A 107 -30.13 0.70 14.43
N ILE A 108 -28.86 0.98 14.19
CA ILE A 108 -28.21 2.22 14.62
C ILE A 108 -28.93 3.40 13.97
N ALA A 109 -29.18 3.35 12.65
CA ALA A 109 -29.91 4.40 11.97
C ALA A 109 -31.36 4.59 12.49
N LYS A 110 -32.04 3.52 12.91
CA LYS A 110 -33.44 3.57 13.40
C LYS A 110 -33.58 3.98 14.87
N HIS A 111 -32.69 3.51 15.74
CA HIS A 111 -32.84 3.67 17.19
C HIS A 111 -31.90 4.72 17.79
N PHE A 112 -30.74 4.94 17.17
CA PHE A 112 -29.71 5.85 17.67
C PHE A 112 -29.06 6.61 16.50
N PRO A 113 -29.81 7.52 15.85
CA PRO A 113 -29.31 8.27 14.70
C PRO A 113 -28.06 9.11 15.04
N GLU A 114 -27.93 9.51 16.30
CA GLU A 114 -26.76 10.19 16.87
C GLU A 114 -25.48 9.32 16.91
N LEU A 115 -25.62 7.99 16.98
CA LEU A 115 -24.47 7.06 16.90
C LEU A 115 -24.08 6.75 15.46
N GLN A 116 -24.94 7.05 14.47
CA GLN A 116 -24.65 6.80 13.06
C GLN A 116 -23.42 7.59 12.59
N GLU A 117 -23.25 8.82 13.07
CA GLU A 117 -22.10 9.68 12.74
C GLU A 117 -20.77 9.13 13.27
N THR A 118 -20.78 8.46 14.42
CA THR A 118 -19.56 7.93 15.06
C THR A 118 -19.28 6.47 14.68
N ALA A 119 -20.33 5.65 14.50
CA ALA A 119 -20.23 4.21 14.30
C ALA A 119 -20.26 3.78 12.82
N VAL A 120 -20.71 4.65 11.89
CA VAL A 120 -20.82 4.32 10.47
C VAL A 120 -19.90 5.22 9.65
N ARG A 121 -18.87 4.64 9.04
CA ARG A 121 -18.00 5.35 8.11
C ARG A 121 -18.58 5.31 6.70
N VAL A 122 -19.12 6.42 6.22
CA VAL A 122 -19.54 6.57 4.83
C VAL A 122 -18.36 7.06 4.00
N LYS A 123 -17.90 6.24 3.05
CA LYS A 123 -16.82 6.60 2.13
C LYS A 123 -17.42 7.15 0.83
N CYS A 124 -17.41 8.47 0.65
CA CYS A 124 -17.80 9.10 -0.61
C CYS A 124 -16.56 9.24 -1.50
N GLU A 125 -16.47 8.44 -2.56
CA GLU A 125 -15.42 8.55 -3.56
C GLU A 125 -15.97 9.07 -4.89
N LEU A 126 -15.24 10.00 -5.49
CA LEU A 126 -15.59 10.60 -6.77
C LEU A 126 -15.26 9.61 -7.89
N VAL A 127 -16.31 9.12 -8.57
CA VAL A 127 -16.17 8.20 -9.71
C VAL A 127 -15.83 9.03 -10.95
N LYS A 128 -14.53 9.19 -11.20
CA LYS A 128 -14.00 9.96 -12.34
C LYS A 128 -14.51 9.43 -13.70
N ASP A 129 -14.71 8.12 -13.81
CA ASP A 129 -15.25 7.48 -15.01
C ASP A 129 -16.70 7.92 -15.31
N ALA A 130 -17.51 8.12 -14.28
CA ALA A 130 -18.88 8.63 -14.45
C ALA A 130 -18.88 10.10 -14.87
N LEU A 131 -17.90 10.88 -14.42
CA LEU A 131 -17.74 12.27 -14.82
C LEU A 131 -17.28 12.41 -16.28
N MET A 132 -16.42 11.50 -16.78
CA MET A 132 -15.98 11.52 -18.18
C MET A 132 -17.12 11.30 -19.20
N ASN A 133 -18.24 10.70 -18.78
CA ASN A 133 -19.42 10.50 -19.62
C ASN A 133 -20.40 11.69 -19.60
N LEU A 134 -20.16 12.72 -18.79
CA LEU A 134 -21.01 13.90 -18.71
C LEU A 134 -20.66 14.91 -19.79
N ASP A 135 -21.66 15.71 -20.17
CA ASP A 135 -21.50 16.77 -21.17
C ASP A 135 -20.64 17.92 -20.62
N ALA A 136 -19.93 18.61 -21.53
CA ALA A 136 -19.01 19.69 -21.18
C ALA A 136 -19.65 20.84 -20.37
N ALA A 137 -20.97 21.06 -20.52
CA ALA A 137 -21.70 22.06 -19.75
C ALA A 137 -21.89 21.66 -18.28
N THR A 138 -22.10 20.36 -18.01
CA THR A 138 -22.18 19.83 -16.65
C THR A 138 -20.81 19.72 -16.00
N LEU A 139 -19.78 19.32 -16.76
CA LEU A 139 -18.39 19.28 -16.28
C LEU A 139 -17.87 20.66 -15.87
N LYS A 140 -18.19 21.70 -16.65
CA LYS A 140 -17.84 23.09 -16.33
C LYS A 140 -18.52 23.59 -15.05
N LYS A 141 -19.74 23.14 -14.75
CA LYS A 141 -20.43 23.43 -13.47
C LYS A 141 -19.83 22.67 -12.29
N LEU A 142 -19.26 21.48 -12.53
CA LEU A 142 -18.57 20.64 -11.53
C LEU A 142 -17.09 21.00 -11.34
N GLY A 143 -16.58 22.02 -12.05
CA GLY A 143 -15.18 22.45 -11.98
C GLY A 143 -14.19 21.47 -12.63
N CYS A 144 -14.67 20.48 -13.39
CA CYS A 144 -13.84 19.50 -14.09
C CYS A 144 -13.62 19.96 -15.53
N THR A 145 -12.36 20.05 -15.97
CA THR A 145 -12.03 20.39 -17.36
C THR A 145 -11.41 19.16 -18.01
N ILE A 146 -11.98 18.71 -19.14
CA ILE A 146 -11.33 17.71 -19.98
C ILE A 146 -10.23 18.44 -20.76
N VAL A 147 -8.99 18.17 -20.40
CA VAL A 147 -7.80 18.64 -21.11
C VAL A 147 -7.40 17.56 -22.11
N ASP A 148 -6.77 17.96 -23.22
CA ASP A 148 -6.10 17.06 -24.17
C ASP A 148 -7.00 16.36 -25.23
N THR A 149 -7.96 17.09 -25.79
CA THR A 149 -8.88 16.62 -26.85
C THR A 149 -8.30 16.68 -28.27
N GLY A 150 -6.98 16.88 -28.43
CA GLY A 150 -6.29 16.91 -29.72
C GLY A 150 -5.62 15.59 -30.07
N ASP A 151 -5.09 15.48 -31.29
CA ASP A 151 -4.28 14.32 -31.70
C ASP A 151 -3.03 14.20 -30.82
N GLN A 152 -2.95 13.12 -30.03
CA GLN A 152 -1.82 12.84 -29.15
C GLN A 152 -0.86 11.85 -29.80
N VAL A 153 0.44 12.17 -29.73
CA VAL A 153 1.50 11.23 -30.13
C VAL A 153 1.61 10.14 -29.06
N ILE A 154 1.20 8.92 -29.39
CA ILE A 154 1.26 7.77 -28.48
C ILE A 154 2.61 7.07 -28.64
N VAL A 155 3.45 7.15 -27.60
CA VAL A 155 4.64 6.30 -27.44
C VAL A 155 4.41 5.45 -26.18
N LYS A 156 3.71 4.33 -26.35
CA LYS A 156 3.44 3.35 -25.29
C LYS A 156 3.99 1.99 -25.69
N ALA A 157 4.68 1.33 -24.78
CA ALA A 157 4.99 -0.08 -24.94
C ALA A 157 3.72 -0.91 -24.70
N ALA A 158 3.63 -2.08 -25.33
CA ALA A 158 2.49 -2.99 -25.16
C ALA A 158 2.37 -3.53 -23.72
N ASP A 159 3.51 -3.70 -23.06
CA ASP A 159 3.59 -3.93 -21.63
C ASP A 159 3.67 -2.56 -20.94
N THR A 160 2.82 -2.26 -19.96
CA THR A 160 2.84 -0.99 -19.20
C THR A 160 3.11 -1.20 -17.71
N GLU A 161 3.18 -2.45 -17.28
CA GLU A 161 3.36 -2.82 -15.88
C GLU A 161 4.79 -2.52 -15.42
N THR A 162 5.79 -2.76 -16.28
CA THR A 162 7.19 -2.44 -15.99
C THR A 162 7.38 -0.94 -15.71
N ASP A 163 6.74 -0.06 -16.49
CA ASP A 163 6.87 1.39 -16.33
C ASP A 163 6.23 1.88 -15.03
N LYS A 164 5.10 1.29 -14.62
CA LYS A 164 4.47 1.60 -13.32
C LYS A 164 5.36 1.18 -12.15
N LEU A 165 5.98 0.01 -12.24
CA LEU A 165 6.89 -0.48 -11.19
C LEU A 165 8.14 0.39 -11.07
N VAL A 166 8.71 0.79 -12.20
CA VAL A 166 9.86 1.70 -12.24
C VAL A 166 9.51 3.07 -11.67
N ALA A 167 8.34 3.63 -12.05
CA ALA A 167 7.89 4.91 -11.51
C ALA A 167 7.72 4.86 -9.98
N ARG A 168 7.16 3.77 -9.45
CA ARG A 168 7.04 3.56 -7.99
C ARG A 168 8.40 3.42 -7.33
N LEU A 169 9.31 2.63 -7.90
CA LEU A 169 10.64 2.42 -7.34
C LEU A 169 11.48 3.71 -7.31
N LEU A 170 11.38 4.54 -8.35
CA LEU A 170 12.06 5.84 -8.39
C LEU A 170 11.46 6.83 -7.38
N ASP A 171 10.15 6.83 -7.20
CA ASP A 171 9.47 7.67 -6.19
C ASP A 171 9.82 7.22 -4.76
N GLU A 172 9.82 5.90 -4.50
CA GLU A 172 10.24 5.32 -3.22
C GLU A 172 11.73 5.58 -2.94
N GLY A 173 12.58 5.42 -3.94
CA GLY A 173 14.02 5.68 -3.84
C GLY A 173 14.34 7.16 -3.62
N ALA A 174 13.64 8.08 -4.29
CA ALA A 174 13.80 9.52 -4.09
C ALA A 174 13.43 9.94 -2.67
N LYS A 175 12.29 9.45 -2.15
CA LYS A 175 11.84 9.71 -0.78
C LYS A 175 12.81 9.15 0.26
N ALA A 176 13.36 7.96 0.03
CA ALA A 176 14.32 7.35 0.95
C ALA A 176 15.65 8.13 1.05
N VAL A 177 16.03 8.90 0.02
CA VAL A 177 17.23 9.75 0.03
C VAL A 177 16.93 11.10 0.69
N GLU A 178 15.73 11.64 0.51
CA GLU A 178 15.30 12.91 1.12
C GLU A 178 15.07 12.78 2.64
N ASP A 179 14.55 11.65 3.12
CA ASP A 179 14.41 11.36 4.56
C ASP A 179 15.75 11.04 5.26
N ALA A 180 16.84 10.86 4.50
CA ALA A 180 18.17 10.52 5.00
C ALA A 180 19.17 11.71 4.97
N ALA A 181 18.75 12.88 4.48
CA ALA A 181 19.56 14.11 4.41
C ALA A 181 19.12 15.15 5.46
#